data_AF-A0A7W9AMJ6-F1
#
_entry.id   AF-A0A7W9AMJ6-F1
#
_cell.length_a   1.000
_cell.length_b   1.000
_cell.length_c   1.000
_cell.angle_alpha   90.00
_cell.angle_beta   90.00
_cell.angle_gamma   90.00
#
_symmetry.space_group_name_H-M   'P 1'
#
loop_
_entity.id
_entity.type
_entity.pdbx_description
1 polymer ?
#
loop_
_entity_poly.entity_id
_entity_poly.type
_entity_poly.pdbx_seq_one_letter_code
_entity_poly.pdbx_strand_id
1 'polypeptide(L)'
;MSRRRDFRYAGLTALLEDCLLTLIDIARILLSVLWWILIVQIVLSWLIAFNVINTSNDFVRSVWNGLNTLTEPLYRPIRRILPDFGALDLSPMVVFVGVLILDRVLAGLAANIASGGAVPL
;
A
#
# COMPACT_ATOMS: atom_id res chain seq x y z
N MET A 1 -47.22 18.94 -7.28
CA MET A 1 -47.08 17.47 -7.15
C MET A 1 -45.68 16.95 -7.58
N SER A 2 -44.59 17.75 -7.52
CA SER A 2 -43.25 17.37 -8.02
C SER A 2 -42.23 16.93 -6.97
N ARG A 3 -42.49 17.16 -5.68
CA ARG A 3 -41.50 17.07 -4.58
C ARG A 3 -41.03 15.65 -4.22
N ARG A 4 -41.61 14.58 -4.77
CA ARG A 4 -41.25 13.18 -4.39
C ARG A 4 -40.01 12.65 -5.10
N ARG A 5 -39.56 13.28 -6.20
CA ARG A 5 -38.39 12.81 -6.96
C ARG A 5 -37.07 13.24 -6.30
N ASP A 6 -37.02 14.47 -5.77
CA ASP A 6 -35.82 15.07 -5.17
C ASP A 6 -35.28 14.29 -3.96
N PHE A 7 -36.17 13.71 -3.14
CA PHE A 7 -35.77 12.90 -1.98
C PHE A 7 -35.13 11.55 -2.37
N ARG A 8 -35.49 10.96 -3.52
CA ARG A 8 -34.88 9.70 -3.98
C ARG A 8 -33.47 9.91 -4.49
N TYR A 9 -33.17 11.06 -5.10
CA TYR A 9 -31.83 11.36 -5.61
C TYR A 9 -30.85 11.67 -4.47
N ALA A 10 -31.29 12.40 -3.43
CA ALA A 10 -30.44 12.68 -2.26
C ALA A 10 -30.05 11.41 -1.49
N GLY A 11 -30.97 10.44 -1.37
CA GLY A 11 -30.64 9.13 -0.79
C GLY A 11 -29.71 8.30 -1.69
N LEU A 12 -29.88 8.39 -3.01
CA LEU A 12 -29.02 7.68 -3.96
C LEU A 12 -27.59 8.21 -3.95
N THR A 13 -27.37 9.53 -3.84
CA THR A 13 -26.03 10.12 -3.78
C THR A 13 -25.30 9.73 -2.50
N ALA A 14 -25.98 9.75 -1.34
CA ALA A 14 -25.40 9.32 -0.07
C ALA A 14 -24.95 7.84 -0.11
N LEU A 15 -25.76 6.94 -0.68
CA LEU A 15 -25.40 5.54 -0.82
C LEU A 15 -24.19 5.31 -1.74
N LEU A 16 -24.02 6.16 -2.76
CA LEU A 16 -22.87 6.09 -3.66
C LEU A 16 -21.60 6.59 -2.98
N GLU A 17 -21.69 7.65 -2.16
CA GLU A 17 -20.59 8.16 -1.35
C GLU A 17 -20.12 7.10 -0.34
N ASP A 18 -21.04 6.47 0.39
CA ASP A 18 -20.73 5.40 1.35
C ASP A 18 -20.08 4.18 0.66
N CYS A 19 -20.59 3.80 -0.52
CA CYS A 19 -20.01 2.70 -1.30
C CYS A 19 -18.59 3.03 -1.79
N LEU A 20 -18.34 4.27 -2.18
CA LEU A 20 -17.02 4.70 -2.63
C LEU A 20 -16.02 4.77 -1.45
N LEU A 21 -16.44 5.31 -0.31
CA LEU A 21 -15.61 5.38 0.90
C LEU A 21 -15.23 3.98 1.38
N THR A 22 -16.18 3.05 1.44
CA THR A 22 -15.90 1.66 1.83
C THR A 22 -14.94 0.97 0.86
N LEU A 23 -15.04 1.23 -0.44
CA LEU A 23 -14.09 0.70 -1.43
C LEU A 23 -12.68 1.26 -1.21
N ILE A 24 -12.54 2.56 -0.91
CA ILE A 24 -11.26 3.18 -0.59
C ILE A 24 -10.67 2.56 0.69
N ASP A 25 -11.48 2.35 1.72
CA ASP A 25 -11.03 1.73 2.97
C ASP A 25 -10.57 0.28 2.76
N ILE A 26 -11.27 -0.50 1.93
CA ILE A 26 -10.82 -1.84 1.55
C ILE A 26 -9.45 -1.77 0.86
N ALA A 27 -9.25 -0.83 -0.07
CA ALA A 27 -7.94 -0.65 -0.71
C ALA A 27 -6.85 -0.29 0.32
N ARG A 28 -7.15 0.59 1.28
CA ARG A 28 -6.22 0.95 2.35
C ARG A 28 -5.88 -0.21 3.28
N ILE A 29 -6.82 -1.11 3.56
CA ILE A 29 -6.56 -2.36 4.29
C ILE A 29 -5.55 -3.21 3.51
N LEU A 30 -5.72 -3.35 2.19
CA LEU A 30 -4.75 -4.09 1.35
C LEU A 30 -3.36 -3.42 1.38
N LEU A 31 -3.30 -2.09 1.31
CA LEU A 31 -2.05 -1.35 1.47
C LEU A 31 -1.40 -1.57 2.85
N SER A 32 -2.20 -1.65 3.91
CA SER A 32 -1.71 -1.94 5.27
C SER A 32 -1.10 -3.35 5.37
N VAL A 33 -1.72 -4.35 4.73
CA VAL A 33 -1.12 -5.70 4.64
C VAL A 33 0.21 -5.64 3.89
N LEU A 34 0.25 -4.93 2.75
CA LEU A 34 1.49 -4.73 2.00
C LEU A 34 2.55 -4.02 2.84
N TRP A 35 2.17 -3.03 3.63
CA TRP A 35 3.06 -2.30 4.55
C TRP A 35 3.76 -3.25 5.53
N TRP A 36 3.01 -4.18 6.15
CA TRP A 36 3.59 -5.18 7.05
C TRP A 36 4.56 -6.13 6.34
N ILE A 37 4.22 -6.57 5.12
CA ILE A 37 5.10 -7.42 4.31
C ILE A 37 6.42 -6.69 4.00
N LEU A 38 6.34 -5.40 3.63
CA LEU A 38 7.51 -4.58 3.33
C LEU A 38 8.40 -4.36 4.57
N ILE A 39 7.80 -4.12 5.74
CA ILE A 39 8.55 -4.06 7.02
C ILE A 39 9.32 -5.35 7.25
N VAL A 40 8.67 -6.51 7.11
CA VAL A 40 9.34 -7.81 7.30
C VAL A 40 10.50 -7.97 6.31
N GLN A 41 10.31 -7.56 5.05
CA GLN A 41 11.36 -7.68 4.04
C GLN A 41 12.54 -6.73 4.28
N ILE A 42 12.29 -5.51 4.75
CA ILE A 42 13.33 -4.55 5.15
C ILE A 42 14.13 -5.10 6.33
N VAL A 43 13.45 -5.59 7.37
CA VAL A 43 14.09 -6.16 8.55
C VAL A 43 14.91 -7.39 8.18
N LEU A 44 14.35 -8.32 7.39
CA LEU A 44 15.09 -9.49 6.89
C LEU A 44 16.31 -9.08 6.06
N SER A 45 16.18 -8.08 5.19
CA SER A 45 17.30 -7.59 4.38
C SER A 45 18.44 -7.08 5.26
N TRP A 46 18.14 -6.33 6.34
CA TRP A 46 19.16 -5.87 7.28
C TRP A 46 19.75 -7.02 8.10
N LEU A 47 18.94 -7.95 8.59
CA LEU A 47 19.43 -9.10 9.35
C LEU A 47 20.40 -9.95 8.52
N ILE A 48 20.14 -10.12 7.22
CA ILE A 48 21.03 -10.82 6.29
C ILE A 48 22.29 -9.98 6.00
N ALA A 49 22.13 -8.70 5.67
CA ALA A 49 23.25 -7.82 5.32
C ALA A 49 24.27 -7.66 6.47
N PHE A 50 23.80 -7.61 7.72
CA PHE A 50 24.66 -7.54 8.91
C PHE A 50 25.14 -8.91 9.41
N ASN A 51 24.93 -10.00 8.65
CA ASN A 51 25.27 -11.37 9.07
C ASN A 51 24.67 -11.77 10.44
N VAL A 52 23.56 -11.14 10.86
CA VAL A 52 22.86 -11.48 12.11
C VAL A 52 22.18 -12.85 11.98
N ILE A 53 21.62 -13.12 10.81
CA ILE A 53 21.03 -14.43 10.47
C ILE A 53 21.74 -15.02 9.26
N ASN A 54 22.03 -16.32 9.32
CA ASN A 54 22.66 -17.02 8.22
C ASN A 54 21.59 -17.57 7.26
N THR A 55 21.67 -17.21 5.99
CA THR A 55 20.83 -17.75 4.90
C THR A 55 21.09 -19.23 4.59
N SER A 56 21.96 -19.89 5.35
CA SER A 56 22.15 -21.34 5.34
C SER A 56 20.97 -22.12 5.95
N ASN A 57 20.10 -21.48 6.73
CA ASN A 57 18.91 -22.12 7.26
C ASN A 57 17.80 -22.20 6.19
N ASP A 58 17.32 -23.40 5.90
CA ASP A 58 16.30 -23.68 4.87
C ASP A 58 15.02 -22.88 5.09
N PHE A 59 14.65 -22.60 6.35
CA PHE A 59 13.49 -21.77 6.67
C PHE A 59 13.65 -20.33 6.19
N VAL A 60 14.77 -19.68 6.54
CA VAL A 60 15.07 -18.29 6.14
C VAL A 60 15.16 -18.17 4.63
N ARG A 61 15.81 -19.15 3.98
CA ARG A 61 15.93 -19.21 2.53
C ARG A 61 14.56 -19.34 1.84
N SER A 62 13.68 -20.17 2.37
CA SER A 62 12.33 -20.37 1.81
C SER A 62 11.48 -19.12 1.93
N VAL A 63 11.49 -18.46 3.10
CA VAL A 63 10.79 -17.18 3.32
C VAL A 63 11.35 -16.10 2.41
N TRP A 64 12.67 -15.97 2.31
CA TRP A 64 13.33 -14.99 1.46
C TRP A 64 12.98 -15.17 -0.02
N ASN A 65 13.04 -16.41 -0.53
CA ASN A 65 12.69 -16.73 -1.91
C ASN A 65 11.19 -16.52 -2.18
N GLY A 66 10.33 -16.87 -1.24
CA GLY A 66 8.88 -16.62 -1.34
C GLY A 66 8.56 -15.14 -1.41
N LEU A 67 9.14 -14.34 -0.51
CA LEU A 67 8.99 -12.88 -0.50
C LEU A 67 9.51 -12.26 -1.80
N ASN A 68 10.71 -12.63 -2.23
CA ASN A 68 11.27 -12.13 -3.49
C ASN A 68 10.40 -12.49 -4.68
N THR A 69 9.91 -13.73 -4.78
CA THR A 69 9.04 -14.14 -5.90
C THR A 69 7.74 -13.34 -5.95
N LEU A 70 7.13 -13.07 -4.78
CA LEU A 70 5.91 -12.26 -4.70
C LEU A 70 6.16 -10.79 -5.01
N THR A 71 7.35 -10.27 -4.67
CA THR A 71 7.67 -8.83 -4.80
C THR A 71 8.47 -8.50 -6.06
N GLU A 72 9.01 -9.49 -6.77
CA GLU A 72 9.71 -9.38 -8.05
C GLU A 72 8.96 -8.49 -9.07
N PRO A 73 7.64 -8.65 -9.34
CA PRO A 73 6.95 -7.80 -10.30
C PRO A 73 6.91 -6.33 -9.88
N LEU A 74 6.88 -6.03 -8.58
CA LEU A 74 6.95 -4.66 -8.06
C LEU A 74 8.38 -4.11 -8.06
N TYR A 75 9.37 -4.93 -7.71
CA TYR A 75 10.76 -4.47 -7.55
C TYR A 75 11.54 -4.41 -8.84
N ARG A 76 11.22 -5.25 -9.83
CA ARG A 76 11.90 -5.28 -11.14
C ARG A 76 11.96 -3.92 -11.85
N PRO A 77 10.88 -3.12 -11.93
CA PRO A 77 10.98 -1.77 -12.51
C PRO A 77 11.84 -0.82 -11.67
N ILE A 78 11.84 -0.97 -10.34
CA ILE A 78 12.56 -0.09 -9.41
C ILE A 78 14.07 -0.38 -9.44
N ARG A 79 14.45 -1.66 -9.47
CA ARG A 79 15.86 -2.09 -9.61
C ARG A 79 16.51 -1.63 -10.92
N ARG A 80 15.73 -1.30 -11.94
CA ARG A 80 16.27 -0.70 -13.19
C ARG A 80 16.68 0.76 -13.04
N ILE A 81 16.14 1.44 -12.03
CA ILE A 81 16.38 2.87 -11.76
C ILE A 81 17.41 3.02 -10.64
N LEU A 82 17.38 2.12 -9.66
CA LEU A 82 18.31 2.13 -8.55
C LEU A 82 19.69 1.57 -8.97
N PRO A 83 20.79 2.19 -8.50
CA PRO A 83 22.11 1.59 -8.56
C PRO A 83 22.17 0.26 -7.82
N ASP A 84 23.04 -0.66 -8.24
CA ASP A 84 23.28 -1.92 -7.53
C ASP A 84 24.01 -1.66 -6.21
N PHE A 85 23.30 -1.80 -5.08
CA PHE A 85 23.84 -1.61 -3.73
C PHE A 85 24.51 -2.88 -3.15
N GLY A 86 24.85 -3.85 -3.99
CA GLY A 86 25.52 -5.09 -3.59
C GLY A 86 24.64 -5.97 -2.70
N ALA A 87 25.05 -6.16 -1.44
CA ALA A 87 24.37 -7.04 -0.48
C ALA A 87 23.09 -6.42 0.15
N LEU A 88 22.86 -5.12 -0.05
CA LEU A 88 21.73 -4.41 0.52
C LEU A 88 20.70 -4.11 -0.58
N ASP A 89 19.53 -4.73 -0.53
CA ASP A 89 18.46 -4.40 -1.47
C ASP A 89 17.65 -3.21 -0.94
N LEU A 90 17.75 -2.06 -1.60
CA LEU A 90 16.96 -0.85 -1.28
C LEU A 90 15.59 -0.83 -1.97
N SER A 91 15.28 -1.79 -2.84
CA SER A 91 13.99 -1.85 -3.54
C SER A 91 12.79 -1.90 -2.58
N PRO A 92 12.81 -2.68 -1.48
CA PRO A 92 11.72 -2.70 -0.50
C PRO A 92 11.48 -1.33 0.15
N MET A 93 12.55 -0.55 0.41
CA MET A 93 12.46 0.81 0.96
C MET A 93 11.76 1.76 -0.02
N VAL A 94 12.10 1.69 -1.31
CA VAL A 94 11.47 2.54 -2.32
C VAL A 94 9.99 2.20 -2.49
N VAL A 95 9.64 0.91 -2.53
CA VAL A 95 8.23 0.51 -2.56
C VAL A 95 7.50 0.93 -1.29
N PHE A 96 8.14 0.84 -0.13
CA PHE A 96 7.58 1.28 1.14
C PHE A 96 7.19 2.76 1.11
N VAL A 97 8.08 3.62 0.59
CA VAL A 97 7.76 5.04 0.37
C VAL A 97 6.59 5.20 -0.60
N GLY A 98 6.56 4.44 -1.70
CA GLY A 98 5.45 4.46 -2.65
C GLY A 98 4.11 4.06 -2.02
N VAL A 99 4.09 3.02 -1.20
CA VAL A 99 2.90 2.57 -0.46
C VAL A 99 2.44 3.62 0.55
N LEU A 100 3.37 4.25 1.27
CA LEU A 100 3.04 5.35 2.18
C LEU A 100 2.40 6.52 1.43
N ILE A 101 2.98 6.94 0.30
CA ILE A 101 2.41 8.02 -0.52
C ILE A 101 1.00 7.64 -0.99
N LEU A 102 0.82 6.41 -1.48
CA LEU A 102 -0.48 5.94 -1.95
C LEU A 102 -1.53 5.90 -0.84
N ASP A 103 -1.19 5.42 0.35
CA ASP A 103 -2.11 5.45 1.50
C ASP A 103 -2.47 6.89 1.89
N ARG A 104 -1.51 7.82 1.90
CA ARG A 104 -1.79 9.24 2.18
C ARG A 104 -2.70 9.88 1.13
N VAL A 105 -2.49 9.56 -0.15
CA VAL A 105 -3.36 10.04 -1.23
C VAL A 105 -4.77 9.47 -1.08
N LEU A 106 -4.90 8.16 -0.83
CA LEU A 106 -6.21 7.51 -0.63
C LEU A 106 -6.93 8.06 0.61
N ALA A 107 -6.22 8.29 1.71
CA ALA A 107 -6.77 8.90 2.91
C ALA A 107 -7.27 10.34 2.65
N GLY A 108 -6.50 11.13 1.90
CA GLY A 108 -6.91 12.48 1.49
C GLY A 108 -8.13 12.48 0.57
N LEU A 109 -8.19 11.54 -0.39
CA LEU A 109 -9.35 11.36 -1.26
C LEU A 109 -10.60 10.97 -0.47
N ALA A 110 -10.49 10.01 0.47
CA ALA A 110 -11.58 9.63 1.34
C ALA A 110 -12.08 10.81 2.19
N ALA A 111 -11.16 11.60 2.75
CA ALA A 111 -11.52 12.79 3.53
C ALA A 111 -12.25 13.85 2.68
N ASN A 112 -11.80 14.09 1.45
CA ASN A 112 -12.44 15.05 0.54
C ASN A 112 -13.85 14.59 0.08
N ILE A 113 -14.05 13.29 -0.11
CA ILE A 113 -15.36 12.71 -0.44
C ILE A 113 -16.29 12.80 0.78
N ALA A 114 -15.79 12.44 1.97
CA ALA A 114 -16.57 12.49 3.20
C ALA A 114 -16.95 13.93 3.62
N SER A 115 -16.14 14.93 3.27
CA SER A 115 -16.46 16.35 3.50
C SER A 115 -17.32 16.99 2.41
N GLY A 116 -17.76 16.24 1.39
CA GLY A 116 -18.59 16.74 0.29
C GLY A 116 -17.88 17.77 -0.60
N GLY A 117 -16.55 17.75 -0.69
CA GLY A 117 -15.77 18.71 -1.48
C GLY A 117 -15.64 20.12 -0.86
N ALA A 118 -16.07 20.32 0.39
CA ALA A 118 -15.82 21.57 1.09
C ALA A 118 -14.37 21.62 1.57
N VAL A 119 -13.49 22.21 0.74
CA VAL A 119 -12.16 22.68 1.19
C VAL A 119 -12.42 23.74 2.27
N PRO A 120 -12.03 23.51 3.55
CA PRO A 120 -12.05 24.57 4.54
C PRO A 120 -10.93 25.54 4.17
N LEU A 121 -11.30 26.79 3.87
CA LEU A 121 -10.35 27.90 3.79
C LEU A 121 -9.75 28.19 5.15
#